data_AF-A0A0M0JBT2-F1
#
_entry.id   AF-A0A0M0JBT2-F1
#
_cell.length_a   1.000
_cell.length_b   1.000
_cell.length_c   1.000
_cell.angle_alpha   90.00
_cell.angle_beta   90.00
_cell.angle_gamma   90.00
#
_symmetry.space_group_name_H-M   'P 1'
#
loop_
_entity.id
_entity.type
_entity.pdbx_description
1 polymer ?
#
loop_
_entity_poly.entity_id
_entity_poly.type
_entity_poly.pdbx_seq_one_letter_code
_entity_poly.pdbx_strand_id
1 'polypeptide(L)'
;MASEPGTEGHAAAGKATAEAAGEAAEDAQARHPHAVSSARAVVGYLAQHNLFEQIPRLRRDFAIPALLAGGVQHMHAWLGPEGTVTPLHFDSYDNVLVQVVGHKLVSLFDSGQTPRLYPKEGGGTGVDAQGNVSAVDVEAPDMGRFPEFAHAVGYECVLGPGEGLYIPAGCWHHVRSLSPSWSISFWF
;
A
#
# COMPACT_ATOMS: atom_id res chain seq x y z
N MET A 1 67.73 13.97 -13.03
CA MET A 1 67.36 15.40 -13.13
C MET A 1 66.92 15.59 -14.58
N ALA A 2 65.61 15.47 -14.85
CA ALA A 2 64.63 16.57 -15.01
C ALA A 2 64.91 17.41 -16.27
N SER A 3 64.00 17.83 -17.16
CA SER A 3 62.60 17.54 -17.56
C SER A 3 62.39 18.42 -18.82
N GLU A 4 61.64 17.99 -19.84
CA GLU A 4 61.20 18.84 -20.98
C GLU A 4 59.89 19.64 -20.63
N PRO A 5 59.18 20.30 -21.59
CA PRO A 5 59.39 21.68 -22.05
C PRO A 5 58.09 22.55 -22.01
N GLY A 6 58.15 23.79 -22.51
CA GLY A 6 56.99 24.68 -22.71
C GLY A 6 56.90 25.24 -24.14
N THR A 7 55.70 25.11 -24.71
CA THR A 7 55.10 25.69 -25.93
C THR A 7 54.85 27.22 -25.81
N GLU A 8 54.48 28.05 -26.79
CA GLU A 8 54.05 27.99 -28.18
C GLU A 8 54.14 29.41 -28.77
N GLY A 9 54.23 29.54 -30.11
CA GLY A 9 54.28 30.81 -30.85
C GLY A 9 53.16 30.95 -31.89
N HIS A 10 52.89 32.20 -32.23
CA HIS A 10 51.74 32.77 -32.94
C HIS A 10 51.66 32.57 -34.48
N ALA A 11 50.43 32.72 -35.01
CA ALA A 11 50.02 33.43 -36.24
C ALA A 11 49.64 32.68 -37.56
N ALA A 12 48.35 32.87 -37.90
CA ALA A 12 47.77 33.44 -39.15
C ALA A 12 47.65 32.67 -40.50
N ALA A 13 46.36 32.56 -40.88
CA ALA A 13 45.72 32.91 -42.17
C ALA A 13 45.89 32.05 -43.45
N GLY A 14 44.75 31.53 -43.95
CA GLY A 14 44.53 31.07 -45.32
C GLY A 14 43.05 31.20 -45.72
N LYS A 15 42.77 31.93 -46.81
CA LYS A 15 41.44 32.18 -47.41
C LYS A 15 40.91 30.94 -48.17
N ALA A 16 39.60 30.73 -48.13
CA ALA A 16 38.83 30.09 -49.21
C ALA A 16 37.42 30.70 -49.28
N THR A 17 36.92 30.91 -50.50
CA THR A 17 35.69 31.62 -50.88
C THR A 17 34.75 30.73 -51.69
N ALA A 18 33.44 31.04 -51.55
CA ALA A 18 32.30 30.77 -52.47
C ALA A 18 31.74 29.32 -52.47
N GLU A 19 30.43 29.02 -52.45
CA GLU A 19 29.14 29.69 -52.76
C GLU A 19 28.02 29.15 -51.81
N ALA A 20 27.22 29.99 -51.14
CA ALA A 20 25.77 30.27 -51.37
C ALA A 20 24.87 29.04 -51.67
N ALA A 21 24.01 28.55 -50.76
CA ALA A 21 22.73 29.09 -50.25
C ALA A 21 21.51 28.85 -51.18
N GLY A 22 20.52 28.07 -50.69
CA GLY A 22 19.19 27.91 -51.27
C GLY A 22 18.27 27.04 -50.40
N GLU A 23 17.49 27.72 -49.54
CA GLU A 23 16.05 27.52 -49.19
C GLU A 23 15.57 26.10 -48.75
N ALA A 24 15.16 25.84 -47.51
CA ALA A 24 14.08 26.37 -46.65
C ALA A 24 12.67 25.80 -46.93
N ALA A 25 12.11 25.24 -45.85
CA ALA A 25 10.69 25.12 -45.46
C ALA A 25 9.94 23.78 -45.69
N GLU A 26 9.14 23.46 -44.66
CA GLU A 26 8.09 22.44 -44.51
C GLU A 26 8.61 21.00 -44.25
N ASP A 27 8.42 20.40 -43.07
CA ASP A 27 7.10 20.07 -42.52
C ASP A 27 7.16 19.97 -40.98
N ALA A 28 6.50 20.91 -40.30
CA ALA A 28 6.26 20.87 -38.87
C ALA A 28 4.98 20.07 -38.61
N GLN A 29 5.03 18.75 -38.79
CA GLN A 29 3.90 17.89 -38.45
C GLN A 29 3.81 17.74 -36.93
N ALA A 30 2.71 18.27 -36.41
CA ALA A 30 2.33 18.38 -35.01
C ALA A 30 2.68 17.13 -34.17
N ARG A 31 3.43 17.35 -33.08
CA ARG A 31 3.48 16.43 -31.95
C ARG A 31 2.11 16.41 -31.29
N HIS A 32 1.26 15.48 -31.71
CA HIS A 32 0.03 15.16 -30.99
C HIS A 32 0.42 14.68 -29.59
N PRO A 33 -0.04 15.33 -28.51
CA PRO A 33 0.09 14.76 -27.18
C PRO A 33 -0.76 13.49 -27.18
N HIS A 34 -0.12 12.33 -27.03
CA HIS A 34 -0.84 11.11 -26.68
C HIS A 34 -1.53 11.40 -25.34
N ALA A 35 -2.84 11.65 -25.40
CA ALA A 35 -3.68 11.65 -24.23
C ALA A 35 -3.54 10.26 -23.59
N VAL A 36 -2.79 10.19 -22.49
CA VAL A 36 -2.79 9.02 -21.63
C VAL A 36 -4.20 8.94 -21.09
N SER A 37 -4.99 8.04 -21.69
CA SER A 37 -6.27 7.64 -21.12
C SER A 37 -6.02 7.28 -19.66
N SER A 38 -6.66 8.00 -18.73
CA SER A 38 -6.63 7.67 -17.31
C SER A 38 -7.47 6.42 -17.09
N ALA A 39 -7.03 5.30 -17.65
CA ALA A 39 -7.49 3.99 -17.22
C ALA A 39 -7.21 3.95 -15.72
N ARG A 40 -8.29 3.80 -14.92
CA ARG A 40 -8.18 3.67 -13.47
C ARG A 40 -7.20 2.53 -13.21
N ALA A 41 -6.01 2.86 -12.71
CA ALA A 41 -4.98 1.86 -12.46
C ALA A 41 -5.58 0.79 -11.54
N VAL A 42 -5.54 -0.46 -11.98
CA VAL A 42 -6.02 -1.58 -11.17
C VAL A 42 -5.05 -1.70 -9.99
N VAL A 43 -5.53 -1.36 -8.80
CA VAL A 43 -4.75 -1.53 -7.57
C VAL A 43 -4.78 -3.01 -7.20
N GLY A 44 -3.65 -3.70 -7.36
CA GLY A 44 -3.48 -5.06 -6.88
C GLY A 44 -3.18 -5.08 -5.38
N TYR A 45 -3.89 -5.92 -4.62
CA TYR A 45 -3.63 -6.13 -3.20
C TYR A 45 -3.55 -7.63 -2.92
N LEU A 46 -2.37 -8.12 -2.57
CA LEU A 46 -2.17 -9.49 -2.09
C LEU A 46 -2.57 -9.51 -0.61
N ALA A 47 -3.86 -9.72 -0.36
CA ALA A 47 -4.46 -9.71 0.96
C ALA A 47 -4.63 -11.13 1.50
N GLN A 48 -4.41 -11.32 2.81
CA GLN A 48 -4.66 -12.57 3.53
C GLN A 48 -4.08 -13.83 2.84
N HIS A 49 -2.88 -13.73 2.28
CA HIS A 49 -2.30 -14.80 1.46
C HIS A 49 -1.37 -15.71 2.26
N ASN A 50 -1.43 -17.02 2.01
CA ASN A 50 -0.55 -18.05 2.60
C ASN A 50 0.86 -18.05 1.98
N LEU A 51 1.48 -16.88 1.86
CA LEU A 51 2.76 -16.70 1.17
C LEU A 51 3.88 -17.59 1.76
N PHE A 52 3.84 -17.82 3.06
CA PHE A 52 4.87 -18.59 3.77
C PHE A 52 4.74 -20.09 3.58
N GLU A 53 3.56 -20.59 3.21
CA GLU A 53 3.37 -21.98 2.76
C GLU A 53 3.91 -22.14 1.34
N GLN A 54 3.64 -21.15 0.47
CA GLN A 54 4.09 -21.14 -0.91
C GLN A 54 5.61 -20.96 -1.02
N ILE A 55 6.21 -20.13 -0.15
CA ILE A 55 7.65 -19.82 -0.15
C ILE A 55 8.22 -20.02 1.27
N PRO A 56 8.45 -21.28 1.71
CA PRO A 56 8.88 -21.58 3.09
C PRO A 56 10.22 -20.96 3.50
N ARG A 57 11.05 -20.57 2.54
CA ARG A 57 12.33 -19.90 2.85
C ARG A 57 12.12 -18.54 3.53
N LEU A 58 11.09 -17.79 3.16
CA LEU A 58 10.76 -16.50 3.78
C LEU A 58 10.46 -16.62 5.27
N ARG A 59 10.03 -17.82 5.71
CA ARG A 59 9.75 -18.09 7.11
C ARG A 59 10.98 -17.97 8.01
N ARG A 60 12.18 -18.05 7.43
CA ARG A 60 13.46 -17.94 8.15
C ARG A 60 13.83 -16.50 8.48
N ASP A 61 13.15 -15.53 7.88
CA ASP A 61 13.51 -14.10 8.00
C ASP A 61 12.87 -13.43 9.21
N PHE A 62 12.01 -14.16 9.96
CA PHE A 62 11.33 -13.62 11.15
C PHE A 62 11.00 -14.71 12.17
N ALA A 63 10.97 -14.30 13.44
CA ALA A 63 10.48 -15.14 14.54
C ALA A 63 8.97 -14.97 14.74
N ILE A 64 8.32 -15.99 15.31
CA ILE A 64 6.98 -15.81 15.88
C ILE A 64 7.13 -14.90 17.11
N PRO A 65 6.28 -13.85 17.28
CA PRO A 65 6.31 -13.05 18.51
C PRO A 65 6.18 -13.94 19.75
N ALA A 66 7.01 -13.72 20.76
CA ALA A 66 7.07 -14.58 21.96
C ALA A 66 5.74 -14.68 22.72
N LEU A 67 4.89 -13.64 22.59
CA LEU A 67 3.53 -13.62 23.13
C LEU A 67 2.66 -14.79 22.60
N LEU A 68 2.99 -15.33 21.42
CA LEU A 68 2.21 -16.36 20.73
C LEU A 68 2.77 -17.78 20.97
N ALA A 69 3.50 -17.99 22.06
CA ALA A 69 4.11 -19.28 22.39
C ALA A 69 3.09 -20.43 22.54
N GLY A 70 1.81 -20.12 22.75
CA GLY A 70 0.70 -21.09 22.77
C GLY A 70 0.37 -21.71 21.40
N GLY A 71 0.90 -21.15 20.31
CA GLY A 71 0.69 -21.63 18.95
C GLY A 71 0.24 -20.51 18.02
N VAL A 72 0.40 -20.73 16.72
CA VAL A 72 -0.17 -19.88 15.66
C VAL A 72 -0.99 -20.79 14.76
N GLN A 73 -2.25 -20.44 14.55
CA GLN A 73 -3.18 -21.19 13.72
C GLN A 73 -3.02 -20.83 12.25
N HIS A 74 -2.94 -19.53 11.95
CA HIS A 74 -2.79 -19.04 10.58
C HIS A 74 -1.76 -17.90 10.50
N MET A 75 -1.09 -17.83 9.36
CA MET A 75 -0.08 -16.81 9.08
C MET A 75 -0.25 -16.28 7.67
N HIS A 76 -0.61 -15.01 7.56
CA HIS A 76 -0.93 -14.40 6.27
C HIS A 76 -0.01 -13.23 5.97
N ALA A 77 0.34 -13.08 4.70
CA ALA A 77 1.03 -11.91 4.17
C ALA A 77 0.01 -10.92 3.57
N TRP A 78 0.29 -9.64 3.78
CA TRP A 78 -0.46 -8.52 3.23
C TRP A 78 0.50 -7.61 2.47
N LEU A 79 0.52 -7.67 1.13
CA LEU A 79 1.39 -6.85 0.28
C LEU A 79 0.57 -6.00 -0.69
N GLY A 80 0.84 -4.70 -0.73
CA GLY A 80 0.17 -3.80 -1.66
C GLY A 80 0.85 -2.45 -1.80
N PRO A 81 0.47 -1.66 -2.81
CA PRO A 81 0.89 -0.26 -2.92
C PRO A 81 0.23 0.60 -1.84
N GLU A 82 0.59 1.89 -1.82
CA GLU A 82 -0.12 2.90 -1.05
C GLU A 82 -1.61 2.94 -1.44
N GLY A 83 -2.48 3.17 -0.44
CA GLY A 83 -3.91 3.30 -0.65
C GLY A 83 -4.69 1.99 -0.69
N THR A 84 -4.07 0.81 -0.50
CA THR A 84 -4.85 -0.41 -0.28
C THR A 84 -5.64 -0.32 1.01
N VAL A 85 -6.89 -0.77 0.95
CA VAL A 85 -7.84 -0.74 2.08
C VAL A 85 -8.34 -2.15 2.34
N THR A 86 -8.30 -2.55 3.61
CA THR A 86 -9.13 -3.63 4.13
C THR A 86 -10.31 -2.97 4.85
N PRO A 87 -11.55 -3.12 4.34
CA PRO A 87 -12.74 -2.52 4.94
C PRO A 87 -12.92 -2.88 6.42
N LEU A 88 -13.72 -2.11 7.15
CA LEU A 88 -14.01 -2.38 8.55
C LEU A 88 -14.65 -3.77 8.70
N HIS A 89 -13.99 -4.65 9.45
CA HIS A 89 -14.42 -6.03 9.67
C HIS A 89 -13.90 -6.55 11.01
N PHE A 90 -14.34 -7.72 11.45
CA PHE A 90 -13.71 -8.43 12.58
C PHE A 90 -13.35 -9.87 12.20
N ASP A 91 -12.34 -10.40 12.90
CA ASP A 91 -11.92 -11.80 12.82
C ASP A 91 -12.42 -12.58 14.04
N SER A 92 -12.61 -13.90 13.88
CA SER A 92 -12.94 -14.80 15.00
C SER A 92 -11.72 -15.28 15.80
N TYR A 93 -10.53 -14.78 15.46
CA TYR A 93 -9.25 -15.15 16.08
C TYR A 93 -8.61 -13.93 16.74
N ASP A 94 -7.84 -14.17 17.79
CA ASP A 94 -6.88 -13.18 18.25
C ASP A 94 -5.80 -13.01 17.18
N ASN A 95 -5.37 -11.77 16.95
CA ASN A 95 -4.46 -11.44 15.87
C ASN A 95 -3.33 -10.54 16.37
N VAL A 96 -2.11 -10.80 15.90
CA VAL A 96 -1.03 -9.82 15.93
C VAL A 96 -0.69 -9.41 14.50
N LEU A 97 -0.96 -8.17 14.14
CA LEU A 97 -0.55 -7.58 12.87
C LEU A 97 0.82 -6.93 13.04
N VAL A 98 1.85 -7.52 12.44
CA VAL A 98 3.22 -6.99 12.44
C VAL A 98 3.51 -6.29 11.13
N GLN A 99 3.99 -5.05 11.22
CA GLN A 99 4.35 -4.26 10.04
C GLN A 99 5.82 -4.48 9.70
N VAL A 100 6.10 -4.86 8.45
CA VAL A 100 7.47 -5.16 7.98
C VAL A 100 8.02 -4.01 7.13
N VAL A 101 7.21 -3.50 6.20
CA VAL A 101 7.60 -2.39 5.29
C VAL A 101 6.47 -1.38 5.23
N GLY A 102 6.79 -0.09 5.28
CA GLY A 102 5.81 0.98 5.13
C GLY A 102 4.94 1.21 6.36
N HIS A 103 3.88 2.00 6.21
CA HIS A 103 2.99 2.37 7.31
C HIS A 103 1.53 2.06 6.99
N LYS A 104 0.75 1.77 8.02
CA LYS A 104 -0.70 1.57 7.94
C LYS A 104 -1.43 2.42 8.96
N LEU A 105 -2.50 3.09 8.56
CA LEU A 105 -3.50 3.60 9.49
C LEU A 105 -4.41 2.43 9.86
N VAL A 106 -4.57 2.19 11.15
CA VAL A 106 -5.49 1.17 11.68
C VAL A 106 -6.49 1.86 12.60
N SER A 107 -7.78 1.68 12.30
CA SER A 107 -8.88 2.12 13.16
C SER A 107 -9.49 0.89 13.83
N LEU A 108 -9.69 0.94 15.15
CA LEU A 108 -10.16 -0.16 15.98
C LEU A 108 -11.44 0.23 16.71
N PHE A 109 -12.42 -0.68 16.74
CA PHE A 109 -13.65 -0.52 17.52
C PHE A 109 -13.88 -1.80 18.31
N ASP A 110 -14.09 -1.66 19.61
CA ASP A 110 -14.39 -2.79 20.48
C ASP A 110 -15.65 -3.54 20.01
N SER A 111 -15.73 -4.84 20.31
CA SER A 111 -16.88 -5.69 19.97
C SER A 111 -18.23 -5.12 20.47
N GLY A 112 -18.25 -4.39 21.58
CA GLY A 112 -19.43 -3.70 22.10
C GLY A 112 -19.94 -2.56 21.21
N GLN A 113 -19.15 -2.08 20.25
CA GLN A 113 -19.56 -1.08 19.27
C GLN A 113 -20.39 -1.68 18.12
N THR A 114 -20.44 -3.02 17.98
CA THR A 114 -21.13 -3.71 16.86
C THR A 114 -22.49 -3.12 16.45
N PRO A 115 -23.41 -2.76 17.38
CA PRO A 115 -24.72 -2.19 17.00
C PRO A 115 -24.63 -0.87 16.19
N ARG A 116 -23.50 -0.17 16.26
CA ARG A 116 -23.23 1.12 15.60
C ARG A 116 -22.42 0.96 14.31
N LEU A 117 -21.93 -0.24 14.01
CA LEU A 117 -21.03 -0.52 12.90
C LEU A 117 -21.72 -1.19 11.71
N TYR A 118 -23.05 -1.37 11.77
CA TYR A 118 -23.87 -1.87 10.66
C TYR A 118 -23.25 -3.09 9.94
N PRO A 119 -23.09 -4.24 10.62
CA PRO A 119 -22.63 -5.46 9.98
C PRO A 119 -23.53 -5.78 8.78
N LYS A 120 -22.94 -6.11 7.64
CA LYS A 120 -23.70 -6.60 6.49
C LYS A 120 -24.41 -7.90 6.88
N GLU A 121 -25.62 -8.11 6.38
CA GLU A 121 -26.35 -9.35 6.64
C GLU A 121 -25.56 -10.56 6.11
N GLY A 122 -25.35 -11.56 6.95
CA GLY A 122 -24.74 -12.83 6.53
C GLY A 122 -25.64 -13.57 5.53
N GLY A 123 -25.04 -14.17 4.51
CA GLY A 123 -25.77 -14.88 3.45
C GLY A 123 -25.36 -14.53 2.01
N GLY A 124 -24.43 -13.58 1.83
CA GLY A 124 -23.77 -13.33 0.54
C GLY A 124 -22.73 -14.38 0.15
N THR A 125 -22.08 -14.20 -1.00
CA THR A 125 -20.91 -14.99 -1.42
C THR A 125 -19.61 -14.21 -1.18
N GLY A 126 -18.53 -14.87 -0.77
CA GLY A 126 -17.22 -14.22 -0.56
C GLY A 126 -17.10 -13.55 0.81
N VAL A 127 -16.49 -12.36 0.88
CA VAL A 127 -16.20 -11.63 2.14
C VAL A 127 -17.45 -11.21 2.92
N ASP A 128 -18.62 -11.17 2.28
CA ASP A 128 -19.89 -10.76 2.90
C ASP A 128 -20.70 -11.94 3.46
N ALA A 129 -20.16 -13.16 3.43
CA ALA A 129 -20.90 -14.37 3.81
C ALA A 129 -21.09 -14.53 5.33
N GLN A 130 -20.14 -14.04 6.14
CA GLN A 130 -20.11 -14.27 7.59
C GLN A 130 -20.73 -13.14 8.44
N GLY A 131 -21.19 -12.06 7.81
CA GLY A 131 -21.71 -10.88 8.53
C GLY A 131 -20.67 -10.19 9.42
N ASN A 132 -19.39 -10.38 9.12
CA ASN A 132 -18.27 -9.82 9.87
C ASN A 132 -17.67 -8.58 9.21
N VAL A 133 -18.27 -8.08 8.13
CA VAL A 133 -17.86 -6.87 7.41
C VAL A 133 -18.91 -5.79 7.60
N SER A 134 -18.47 -4.57 7.87
CA SER A 134 -19.33 -3.40 8.04
C SER A 134 -19.83 -2.89 6.69
N ALA A 135 -21.06 -2.37 6.66
CA ALA A 135 -21.57 -1.60 5.54
C ALA A 135 -21.06 -0.15 5.52
N VAL A 136 -20.43 0.31 6.61
CA VAL A 136 -19.91 1.67 6.76
C VAL A 136 -18.52 1.76 6.14
N ASP A 137 -18.32 2.75 5.26
CA ASP A 137 -16.99 3.24 4.91
C ASP A 137 -16.52 4.18 6.04
N VAL A 138 -15.52 3.75 6.81
CA VAL A 138 -15.02 4.51 7.98
C VAL A 138 -14.35 5.81 7.55
N GLU A 139 -13.80 5.89 6.34
CA GLU A 139 -13.12 7.10 5.85
C GLU A 139 -14.10 8.11 5.24
N ALA A 140 -15.28 7.65 4.84
CA ALA A 140 -16.35 8.48 4.27
C ALA A 140 -17.75 7.98 4.69
N PRO A 141 -18.10 8.03 5.98
CA PRO A 141 -19.36 7.46 6.47
C PRO A 141 -20.58 8.24 5.97
N ASP A 142 -21.54 7.51 5.38
CA ASP A 142 -22.86 8.07 5.04
C ASP A 142 -23.74 8.12 6.30
N MET A 143 -23.71 9.25 7.00
CA MET A 143 -24.48 9.45 8.24
C MET A 143 -26.00 9.48 8.01
N GLY A 144 -26.47 9.66 6.77
CA GLY A 144 -27.89 9.55 6.45
C GLY A 144 -28.35 8.09 6.44
N ARG A 145 -27.50 7.18 5.97
CA ARG A 145 -27.75 5.74 5.98
C ARG A 145 -27.34 5.04 7.27
N PHE A 146 -26.31 5.54 7.94
CA PHE A 146 -25.67 4.92 9.11
C PHE A 146 -25.58 5.88 10.31
N PRO A 147 -26.71 6.48 10.76
CA PRO A 147 -26.69 7.54 11.78
C PRO A 147 -26.06 7.13 13.12
N GLU A 148 -26.20 5.87 13.54
CA GLU A 148 -25.64 5.38 14.81
C GLU A 148 -24.11 5.32 14.81
N PHE A 149 -23.48 5.34 13.63
CA PHE A 149 -22.01 5.36 13.51
C PHE A 149 -21.41 6.64 14.11
N ALA A 150 -22.16 7.75 14.11
CA ALA A 150 -21.75 9.00 14.78
C ALA A 150 -21.52 8.83 16.30
N HIS A 151 -22.04 7.76 16.89
CA HIS A 151 -21.88 7.43 18.31
C HIS A 151 -20.86 6.31 18.54
N ALA A 152 -20.23 5.77 17.50
CA ALA A 152 -19.21 4.75 17.63
C ALA A 152 -17.94 5.36 18.26
N VAL A 153 -17.36 4.66 19.23
CA VAL A 153 -16.10 5.04 19.87
C VAL A 153 -15.02 4.08 19.40
N GLY A 154 -14.03 4.62 18.70
CA GLY A 154 -12.89 3.87 18.18
C GLY A 154 -11.55 4.46 18.62
N TYR A 155 -10.50 3.71 18.33
CA TYR A 155 -9.11 4.09 18.53
C TYR A 155 -8.41 4.07 17.18
N GLU A 156 -7.43 4.94 16.98
CA GLU A 156 -6.62 4.95 15.75
C GLU A 156 -5.14 4.93 16.08
N CYS A 157 -4.36 4.22 15.26
CA CYS A 157 -2.92 4.27 15.31
C CYS A 157 -2.32 4.20 13.90
N VAL A 158 -1.11 4.73 13.77
CA VAL A 158 -0.26 4.48 12.60
C VAL A 158 0.73 3.40 12.98
N LEU A 159 0.61 2.23 12.36
CA LEU A 159 1.50 1.10 12.56
C LEU A 159 2.68 1.19 11.59
N GLY A 160 3.90 1.30 12.12
CA GLY A 160 5.16 1.44 11.38
C GLY A 160 6.04 0.19 11.43
N PRO A 161 7.12 0.13 10.63
CA PRO A 161 7.98 -1.05 10.53
C PRO A 161 8.57 -1.49 11.87
N GLY A 162 8.48 -2.79 12.16
CA GLY A 162 8.96 -3.40 13.40
C GLY A 162 7.94 -3.39 14.54
N GLU A 163 6.82 -2.68 14.40
CA GLU A 163 5.75 -2.66 15.39
C GLU A 163 4.77 -3.81 15.17
N GLY A 164 4.18 -4.28 16.28
CA GLY A 164 3.11 -5.27 16.29
C GLY A 164 1.87 -4.70 16.98
N LEU A 165 0.72 -4.82 16.32
CA LEU A 165 -0.58 -4.45 16.86
C LEU A 165 -1.33 -5.71 17.25
N TYR A 166 -1.63 -5.85 18.54
CA TYR A 166 -2.56 -6.87 19.02
C TYR A 166 -4.01 -6.42 18.77
N ILE A 167 -4.79 -7.28 18.12
CA ILE A 167 -6.19 -7.08 17.79
C ILE A 167 -6.96 -8.27 18.39
N PRO A 168 -7.74 -8.06 19.45
CA PRO A 168 -8.52 -9.13 20.09
C PRO A 168 -9.54 -9.75 19.14
N ALA A 169 -9.86 -11.03 19.32
CA ALA A 169 -10.96 -11.68 18.61
C ALA A 169 -12.26 -10.89 18.74
N GLY A 170 -12.97 -10.68 17.62
CA GLY A 170 -14.21 -9.89 17.57
C GLY A 170 -14.02 -8.37 17.61
N CYS A 171 -12.77 -7.87 17.74
CA CYS A 171 -12.47 -6.45 17.59
C CYS A 171 -12.60 -6.04 16.13
N TRP A 172 -13.42 -5.02 15.87
CA TRP A 172 -13.58 -4.47 14.54
C TRP A 172 -12.37 -3.64 14.18
N HIS A 173 -11.83 -3.84 12.99
CA HIS A 173 -10.67 -3.14 12.51
C HIS A 173 -10.77 -2.79 11.03
N HIS A 174 -10.36 -1.56 10.72
CA HIS A 174 -10.21 -1.02 9.38
C HIS A 174 -8.73 -0.70 9.15
N VAL A 175 -8.20 -0.98 7.96
CA VAL A 175 -6.77 -0.83 7.68
C VAL A 175 -6.56 -0.17 6.33
N ARG A 176 -5.83 0.95 6.30
CA ARG A 176 -5.37 1.60 5.06
C ARG A 176 -3.84 1.70 5.01
N SER A 177 -3.25 1.29 3.90
CA SER A 177 -1.81 1.49 3.65
C SER A 177 -1.51 2.96 3.33
N LEU A 178 -0.63 3.58 4.12
CA LEU A 178 -0.17 4.97 3.95
C LEU A 178 1.05 5.10 3.03
N SER A 179 1.64 3.97 2.64
CA SER A 179 2.75 3.84 1.70
C SER A 179 2.70 2.46 1.04
N PRO A 180 3.55 2.12 0.07
CA PRO A 180 3.79 0.71 -0.28
C PRO A 180 4.09 -0.08 1.00
N SER A 181 3.42 -1.22 1.17
CA SER A 181 3.25 -1.85 2.47
C SER A 181 3.40 -3.36 2.41
N TRP A 182 4.04 -3.91 3.44
CA TRP A 182 4.07 -5.33 3.75
C TRP A 182 3.82 -5.54 5.24
N SER A 183 2.78 -6.31 5.58
CA SER A 183 2.50 -6.78 6.94
C SER A 183 2.37 -8.30 7.00
N ILE A 184 2.55 -8.85 8.20
CA ILE A 184 2.30 -10.24 8.53
C ILE A 184 1.26 -10.29 9.64
N SER A 185 0.17 -11.03 9.45
CA SER A 185 -0.80 -11.29 10.52
C SER A 185 -0.58 -12.70 11.07
N PHE A 186 -0.64 -12.84 12.39
CA PHE A 186 -0.59 -14.10 13.11
C PHE A 186 -1.92 -14.30 13.83
N TRP A 187 -2.76 -15.22 13.34
CA TRP A 187 -3.97 -15.63 14.04
C TRP A 187 -3.66 -16.79 14.97
N PHE A 188 -4.09 -16.72 16.24
CA PHE A 188 -3.76 -17.71 17.27
C PHE A 188 -4.93 -18.04 18.19
#